data_AF-V4JXJ9-F1
#
_entry.id   AF-V4JXJ9-F1
#
_cell.length_a   1.000
_cell.length_b   1.000
_cell.length_c   1.000
_cell.angle_alpha   90.00
_cell.angle_beta   90.00
_cell.angle_gamma   90.00
#
_symmetry.space_group_name_H-M   'P 1'
#
loop_
_entity.id
_entity.type
_entity.pdbx_description
1 polymer ?
#
loop_
_entity_poly.entity_id
_entity_poly.type
_entity_poly.pdbx_seq_one_letter_code
_entity_poly.pdbx_strand_id
1 'polypeptide(L)' 'MLFADKGAQMEVYQNLMQVPEYRRFDPFKPEENTVFTLRDGRCQQIEWAANGELASPLLGLQL' A
#
# COMPACT_ATOMS: atom_id res chain seq x y z
N MET A 1 -11.65 8.17 -15.96
CA MET A 1 -12.07 8.53 -14.59
C MET A 1 -11.67 7.38 -13.66
N LEU A 2 -10.38 7.26 -13.32
CA LEU A 2 -9.81 6.14 -12.53
C LEU A 2 -9.26 6.58 -11.16
N PHE A 3 -9.15 7.88 -10.92
CA PHE A 3 -8.56 8.43 -9.69
C PHE A 3 -9.50 8.39 -8.49
N ALA A 4 -10.83 8.45 -8.71
CA ALA A 4 -11.82 8.44 -7.63
C ALA A 4 -11.86 7.11 -6.86
N ASP A 5 -11.59 5.99 -7.54
CA ASP A 5 -11.71 4.65 -6.96
C ASP A 5 -10.56 4.34 -5.97
N LYS A 6 -9.33 4.76 -6.32
CA LYS A 6 -8.13 4.54 -5.49
C LYS A 6 -8.22 5.23 -4.11
N GLY A 7 -8.81 6.43 -4.07
CA GLY A 7 -9.01 7.17 -2.82
C GLY A 7 -10.08 6.53 -1.94
N ALA A 8 -11.21 6.15 -2.52
CA ALA A 8 -12.32 5.52 -1.80
C ALA A 8 -11.92 4.16 -1.18
N GLN A 9 -11.16 3.34 -1.91
CA GLN A 9 -10.67 2.07 -1.39
C GLN A 9 -9.71 2.25 -0.20
N MET A 10 -8.84 3.26 -0.24
CA MET A 10 -7.94 3.57 0.87
C MET A 10 -8.71 4.01 2.12
N GLU A 11 -9.78 4.80 1.98
CA GLU A 11 -10.63 5.21 3.11
C GLU A 11 -11.29 4.02 3.80
N VAL A 12 -11.79 3.04 3.04
CA VAL A 12 -12.37 1.81 3.60
C VAL A 12 -11.29 1.02 4.35
N TYR A 13 -10.11 0.86 3.75
CA TYR A 13 -9.02 0.08 4.35
C TYR A 13 -8.49 0.73 5.63
N GLN A 14 -8.36 2.06 5.62
CA GLN A 14 -7.87 2.83 6.75
C GLN A 14 -8.91 2.93 7.87
N ASN A 15 -10.12 3.42 7.56
CA ASN A 15 -11.04 3.90 8.58
C ASN A 15 -12.02 2.82 9.05
N LEU A 16 -12.42 1.91 8.15
CA LEU A 16 -13.44 0.90 8.44
C LEU A 16 -12.83 -0.45 8.80
N MET A 17 -11.94 -0.96 7.95
CA MET A 17 -11.36 -2.30 8.12
C MET A 17 -10.08 -2.31 8.95
N GLN A 18 -9.41 -1.17 9.10
CA GLN A 18 -8.14 -1.03 9.81
C GLN A 18 -7.09 -2.04 9.31
N VAL A 19 -6.97 -2.17 7.98
CA VAL A 19 -6.06 -3.13 7.34
C VAL A 19 -4.61 -2.75 7.68
N PRO A 20 -3.82 -3.62 8.33
CA PRO A 20 -2.49 -3.26 8.83
C PRO A 20 -1.47 -3.01 7.71
N GLU A 21 -1.64 -3.70 6.58
CA GLU A 21 -0.81 -3.55 5.38
C GLU A 21 -1.60 -3.97 4.14
N TYR A 22 -1.48 -3.22 3.03
CA TYR A 22 -2.02 -3.65 1.74
C TYR A 22 -1.16 -3.18 0.57
N ARG A 23 -1.18 -3.99 -0.50
CA ARG A 23 -0.47 -3.70 -1.76
C ARG A 23 -1.47 -3.28 -2.84
N ARG A 24 -1.17 -2.19 -3.51
CA ARG A 24 -1.84 -1.75 -4.73
C ARG A 24 -0.94 -2.07 -5.91
N PHE A 25 -1.33 -3.05 -6.71
CA PHE A 25 -0.61 -3.48 -7.89
C PHE A 25 -1.52 -3.36 -9.11
N ASP A 26 -1.02 -2.69 -10.16
CA ASP A 26 -1.68 -2.60 -11.47
C ASP A 26 -0.75 -3.25 -12.51
N PRO A 27 -1.15 -4.37 -13.13
CA PRO A 27 -0.30 -5.08 -14.09
C PRO A 27 -0.03 -4.26 -15.36
N PHE A 28 -0.85 -3.26 -15.67
CA PHE A 28 -0.66 -2.37 -16.82
C PHE A 28 0.19 -1.16 -16.50
N LYS A 29 0.45 -0.90 -15.22
CA LYS A 29 1.33 0.17 -14.72
C LYS A 29 2.20 -0.32 -13.56
N PRO A 30 3.19 -1.18 -13.82
CA PRO A 30 4.02 -1.78 -12.78
C PRO A 30 4.75 -0.74 -11.92
N GLU A 31 5.07 0.43 -12.49
CA GLU A 31 5.68 1.57 -11.82
C GLU A 31 4.79 2.21 -10.75
N GLU A 32 3.47 2.03 -10.82
CA GLU A 32 2.52 2.50 -9.80
C GLU A 32 2.33 1.51 -8.65
N ASN A 33 3.12 0.42 -8.61
CA ASN A 33 3.08 -0.56 -7.53
C ASN A 33 3.47 0.09 -6.19
N THR A 34 2.52 0.14 -5.27
CA THR A 34 2.67 0.82 -3.98
C THR A 34 2.21 -0.10 -2.86
N VAL A 35 2.92 -0.10 -1.74
CA VAL A 35 2.46 -0.75 -0.51
C VAL A 35 2.22 0.29 0.55
N PHE A 36 1.17 0.08 1.33
CA PHE A 36 0.78 0.95 2.42
C PHE A 36 0.74 0.14 3.71
N THR A 37 1.22 0.74 4.80
CA THR A 37 1.05 0.25 6.16
C THR A 37 0.17 1.21 6.96
N LEU A 38 -0.70 0.69 7.81
CA LEU A 38 -1.48 1.50 8.73
C LEU A 38 -0.65 1.82 9.97
N ARG A 39 -0.35 3.10 10.18
CA ARG A 39 0.33 3.61 11.38
C ARG A 39 -0.45 4.79 11.94
N ASP A 40 -0.70 4.76 13.24
CA ASP A 40 -1.45 5.80 13.96
C ASP A 40 -2.80 6.13 13.29
N GLY A 41 -3.49 5.09 12.81
CA GLY A 41 -4.79 5.21 12.13
C GLY A 41 -4.73 5.83 10.73
N ARG A 42 -3.53 5.96 10.13
CA ARG A 42 -3.35 6.45 8.76
C ARG A 42 -2.53 5.51 7.90
N CYS A 43 -2.98 5.30 6.66
CA CYS A 43 -2.19 4.57 5.68
C CYS A 43 -0.99 5.43 5.26
N GLN A 44 0.21 4.88 5.44
CA GLN A 44 1.48 5.46 5.04
C GLN A 44 2.11 4.57 3.98
N GLN A 45 2.58 5.18 2.89
CA GLN A 45 3.30 4.45 1.85
C GLN A 45 4.64 3.91 2.38
N ILE A 46 4.96 2.68 2.01
CA ILE A 46 6.27 2.07 2.20
C ILE A 46 7.09 2.33 0.94
N GLU A 47 8.23 2.99 1.11
CA GLU A 47 9.18 3.21 0.02
C GLU A 47 9.97 1.95 -0.28
N TRP A 48 10.29 1.75 -1.56
CA TRP A 48 11.22 0.72 -1.99
C TRP A 48 12.62 1.03 -1.46
N ALA A 49 13.35 0.01 -1.05
CA ALA A 49 14.76 0.15 -0.73
C ALA A 49 15.57 0.42 -2.01
N ALA A 50 16.78 0.98 -1.85
CA ALA A 50 17.63 1.35 -2.98
C ALA A 50 18.06 0.16 -3.87
N ASN A 51 18.00 -1.06 -3.33
CA ASN A 51 18.23 -2.32 -4.06
C ASN A 51 16.98 -2.85 -4.79
N GLY A 52 15.85 -2.12 -4.75
CA GLY A 52 14.60 -2.52 -5.37
C GLY A 52 13.79 -3.53 -4.56
N GLU A 53 14.19 -3.83 -3.32
CA GLU A 53 13.41 -4.68 -2.42
C GLU A 53 12.33 -3.86 -1.70
N LEU A 54 11.22 -4.52 -1.39
CA LEU A 54 10.21 -3.98 -0.50
C LEU A 54 10.07 -4.88 0.73
N ALA A 55 10.44 -4.35 1.88
CA ALA A 55 10.20 -5.03 3.15
C ALA A 55 8.73 -4.87 3.56
N SER A 56 8.03 -5.98 3.78
CA SER A 56 6.76 -6.03 4.51
C SER A 56 7.08 -6.09 6.01
N PRO A 57 6.91 -4.99 6.78
CA PRO A 57 7.27 -4.98 8.19
C PRO A 57 6.38 -5.92 9.00
N LEU A 58 5.14 -6.15 8.55
CA LEU A 58 4.19 -7.01 9.25
C LEU A 58 4.49 -8.50 9.04
N LEU A 59 4.83 -8.90 7.81
CA LEU A 59 5.02 -10.31 7.47
C LEU A 59 6.47 -10.77 7.62
N GLY A 60 7.42 -9.84 7.80
CA GLY A 60 8.85 -10.15 7.82
C GLY A 60 9.36 -10.69 6.48
N LEU A 61 8.70 -10.31 5.38
CA LEU A 61 9.02 -10.75 4.02
C LEU A 61 9.73 -9.64 3.24
N GLN A 62 10.61 -10.02 2.32
CA GLN A 62 11.18 -9.16 1.30
C GLN A 62 10.59 -9.55 -0.06
N LEU A 63 10.05 -8.57 -0.77
CA LEU A 63 9.45 -8.69 -2.10
C LEU A 63 10.31 -8.01 -3.16
#